data_AF-A0AAU1BFV5-F1
#
_entry.id   AF-A0AAU1BFV5-F1
#
_cell.length_a   1.000
_cell.length_b   1.000
_cell.length_c   1.000
_cell.angle_alpha   90.00
_cell.angle_beta   90.00
_cell.angle_gamma   90.00
#
_symmetry.space_group_name_H-M   'P 1'
#
loop_
_entity.id
_entity.type
_entity.pdbx_description
1 polymer ?
#
loop_
_entity_poly.entity_id
_entity_poly.type
_entity_poly.pdbx_seq_one_letter_code
_entity_poly.pdbx_strand_id
1 'polypeptide(L)'
;MRRRDNANGAWSKSRAAWIQPVDFLVVQAFDQYFDERFEFLGAGGSDFLLVNLFRGVIGAPMRPEAIYELFERLTRRAELPRAVVPHMARRAFGSNVSDAGGRLDEVQALLGQKNPESARPYVIPDQDRLREAVERVPSPRELHGRGEL
;
A
#
# COMPACT_ATOMS: atom_id res chain seq x y z
N MET A 1 27.46 6.18 8.62
CA MET A 1 27.01 5.32 7.51
C MET A 1 26.18 6.16 6.51
N ARG A 2 26.65 6.31 5.27
CA ARG A 2 26.13 7.24 4.23
C ARG A 2 24.78 6.76 3.67
N ARG A 3 23.87 7.67 3.28
CA ARG A 3 22.58 7.32 2.63
C ARG A 3 22.87 6.74 1.24
N ARG A 4 22.07 5.75 0.79
CA ARG A 4 22.18 5.21 -0.59
C ARG A 4 21.68 6.30 -1.55
N ASP A 5 22.56 6.68 -2.48
CA ASP A 5 22.25 7.62 -3.55
C ASP A 5 21.76 6.80 -4.75
N ASN A 6 20.46 6.88 -5.04
CA ASN A 6 19.87 6.10 -6.12
C ASN A 6 19.86 6.93 -7.40
N ALA A 7 20.30 6.35 -8.52
CA ALA A 7 20.40 7.04 -9.80
C ALA A 7 19.07 7.64 -10.32
N ASN A 8 17.92 7.13 -9.85
CA ASN A 8 16.60 7.65 -10.20
C ASN A 8 16.07 8.73 -9.24
N GLY A 9 16.84 9.13 -8.23
CA GLY A 9 16.43 10.08 -7.20
C GLY A 9 15.41 9.54 -6.20
N ALA A 10 15.03 8.26 -6.27
CA ALA A 10 14.09 7.66 -5.33
C ALA A 10 14.78 7.44 -3.97
N TRP A 11 14.07 7.70 -2.88
CA TRP A 11 14.58 7.45 -1.54
C TRP A 11 13.48 6.98 -0.60
N SER A 12 13.85 6.06 0.31
CA SER A 12 12.99 5.64 1.41
C SER A 12 13.34 6.40 2.68
N LYS A 13 12.32 6.98 3.33
CA LYS A 13 12.47 7.57 4.67
C LYS A 13 12.95 6.53 5.70
N SER A 14 12.58 5.26 5.52
CA SER A 14 13.06 4.16 6.35
C SER A 14 14.33 3.55 5.76
N ARG A 15 15.32 3.33 6.63
CA ARG A 15 16.54 2.59 6.28
C ARG A 15 16.42 1.08 6.54
N ALA A 16 15.37 0.64 7.22
CA ALA A 16 15.15 -0.76 7.51
C ALA A 16 14.49 -1.44 6.30
N ALA A 17 15.03 -2.58 5.88
CA ALA A 17 14.34 -3.48 4.98
C ALA A 17 13.15 -4.11 5.71
N TRP A 18 12.09 -4.39 4.97
CA TRP A 18 10.90 -5.06 5.45
C TRP A 18 10.27 -5.84 4.30
N ILE A 19 9.44 -6.83 4.64
CA ILE A 19 8.77 -7.69 3.66
C ILE A 19 7.34 -7.20 3.52
N GLN A 20 6.95 -6.85 2.30
CA GLN A 20 5.56 -6.56 1.95
C GLN A 20 4.93 -7.88 1.47
N PRO A 21 4.03 -8.51 2.23
CA PRO A 21 3.19 -9.57 1.68
C PRO A 21 2.29 -8.96 0.60
N VAL A 22 2.12 -9.68 -0.49
CA VAL A 22 1.30 -9.26 -1.64
C VAL A 22 0.34 -10.37 -2.01
N ASP A 23 -0.79 -9.99 -2.60
CA ASP A 23 -1.77 -10.97 -3.09
C ASP A 23 -1.36 -11.59 -4.43
N PHE A 24 -2.16 -12.53 -4.90
CA PHE A 24 -1.94 -13.20 -6.18
C PHE A 24 -1.97 -12.25 -7.39
N LEU A 25 -2.77 -11.18 -7.37
CA LEU A 25 -2.86 -10.24 -8.48
C LEU A 25 -1.56 -9.46 -8.66
N VAL A 26 -0.92 -9.07 -7.56
CA VAL A 26 0.39 -8.41 -7.61
C VAL A 26 1.47 -9.36 -8.09
N VAL A 27 1.44 -10.63 -7.67
CA VAL A 27 2.38 -11.65 -8.17
C VAL A 27 2.21 -11.85 -9.68
N GLN A 28 0.97 -12.02 -10.15
CA GLN A 28 0.69 -12.16 -11.57
C GLN A 28 1.13 -10.92 -12.38
N ALA A 29 0.88 -9.71 -11.87
CA ALA A 29 1.30 -8.48 -12.53
C ALA A 29 2.83 -8.33 -12.56
N PHE A 30 3.52 -8.80 -11.51
CA PHE A 30 4.97 -8.84 -11.47
C PHE A 30 5.53 -9.80 -12.52
N ASP A 31 4.98 -11.00 -12.65
CA ASP A 31 5.44 -11.99 -13.63
C ASP A 31 5.27 -11.46 -15.06
N GLN A 32 4.08 -10.91 -15.38
CA GLN A 32 3.82 -10.29 -16.67
C GLN A 32 4.78 -9.14 -16.97
N TYR A 33 5.03 -8.28 -15.98
CA TYR A 33 5.98 -7.19 -16.12
C TYR A 33 7.41 -7.70 -16.33
N PHE A 34 7.80 -8.75 -15.62
CA PHE A 34 9.13 -9.31 -15.69
C PHE A 34 9.39 -9.96 -17.06
N ASP A 35 8.40 -10.67 -17.60
CA ASP A 35 8.46 -11.25 -18.95
C ASP A 35 8.61 -10.14 -20.01
N GLU A 36 7.75 -9.11 -19.99
CA GLU A 36 7.84 -7.98 -20.92
C GLU A 36 9.20 -7.27 -20.79
N ARG A 37 9.66 -7.03 -19.56
CA ARG A 37 10.97 -6.44 -19.29
C ARG A 37 12.10 -7.30 -19.86
N PHE A 38 12.01 -8.62 -19.74
CA PHE A 38 13.00 -9.55 -20.26
C PHE A 38 12.98 -9.58 -21.80
N GLU A 39 11.82 -9.47 -22.45
CA GLU A 39 11.74 -9.35 -23.91
C GLU A 39 12.47 -8.11 -24.43
N PHE A 40 12.35 -6.97 -23.73
CA PHE A 40 13.01 -5.73 -24.13
C PHE A 40 14.51 -5.67 -23.78
N LEU A 41 14.92 -6.22 -22.63
CA LEU A 41 16.26 -6.00 -22.06
C LEU A 41 17.14 -7.25 -21.99
N GLY A 42 16.55 -8.43 -22.19
CA GLY A 42 17.20 -9.73 -21.98
C GLY A 42 17.63 -9.95 -20.52
N ALA A 43 18.68 -10.75 -20.35
CA ALA A 43 19.28 -11.03 -19.04
C ALA A 43 20.16 -9.89 -18.49
N GLY A 44 20.42 -8.86 -19.31
CA GLY A 44 21.13 -7.65 -18.90
C GLY A 44 20.17 -6.54 -18.49
N GLY A 45 20.71 -5.40 -18.04
CA GLY A 45 19.92 -4.18 -17.81
C GLY A 45 20.15 -3.55 -16.45
N SER A 46 19.09 -2.92 -15.92
CA SER A 46 19.15 -2.16 -14.68
C SER A 46 19.01 -3.03 -13.43
N ASP A 47 19.72 -2.68 -12.36
CA ASP A 47 19.51 -3.23 -11.01
C ASP A 47 18.18 -2.77 -10.38
N PHE A 48 17.47 -1.84 -11.01
CA PHE A 48 16.15 -1.40 -10.55
C PHE A 48 15.07 -2.36 -11.07
N LEU A 49 14.11 -2.67 -10.18
CA LEU A 49 12.93 -3.46 -10.54
C LEU A 49 12.12 -2.74 -11.63
N LEU A 50 11.69 -1.51 -11.35
CA LEU A 50 10.90 -0.72 -12.29
C LEU A 50 11.81 0.11 -13.18
N VAL A 51 11.76 -0.19 -14.48
CA VAL A 51 12.46 0.50 -15.56
C VAL A 51 11.47 1.00 -16.62
N ASN A 52 11.89 1.99 -17.39
CA ASN A 52 11.10 2.53 -18.48
C ASN A 52 11.12 1.59 -19.70
N LEU A 53 9.94 1.13 -20.13
CA LEU A 53 9.77 0.25 -21.30
C LEU A 53 9.06 0.94 -22.47
N PHE A 54 8.74 2.23 -22.36
CA PHE A 54 7.83 2.89 -23.31
C PHE A 54 8.40 4.11 -24.02
N ARG A 55 9.09 5.01 -23.31
CA ARG A 55 9.50 6.33 -23.86
C ARG A 55 10.81 6.82 -23.27
N GLY A 56 11.58 7.61 -24.01
CA GLY A 56 12.90 8.05 -23.54
C GLY A 56 13.90 6.90 -23.59
N VAL A 57 14.81 6.82 -22.62
CA VAL A 57 15.82 5.75 -22.59
C VAL A 57 15.21 4.47 -22.04
N ILE A 58 15.00 3.49 -22.92
CA ILE A 58 14.50 2.16 -22.55
C ILE A 58 15.49 1.48 -21.59
N GLY A 59 14.97 0.84 -20.55
CA GLY A 59 15.74 0.21 -19.50
C GLY A 59 16.28 1.16 -18.42
N ALA A 60 16.10 2.49 -18.58
CA ALA A 60 16.47 3.43 -17.53
C ALA A 60 15.57 3.25 -16.28
N PRO A 61 16.12 3.36 -15.07
CA PRO A 61 15.34 3.33 -13.83
C PRO A 61 14.15 4.30 -13.86
N MET A 62 12.97 3.82 -13.47
CA MET A 62 11.81 4.70 -13.34
C MET A 62 12.05 5.77 -12.27
N ARG A 63 11.86 7.03 -12.65
CA ARG A 63 11.89 8.17 -11.72
C ARG A 63 10.58 8.27 -10.93
N PRO A 64 10.59 8.80 -9.70
CA PRO A 64 9.36 9.06 -8.94
C PRO A 64 8.33 9.87 -9.74
N GLU A 65 8.77 10.90 -10.48
CA GLU A 65 7.89 11.74 -11.30
C GLU A 65 7.18 10.92 -12.40
N ALA A 66 7.88 9.97 -13.03
CA ALA A 66 7.31 9.11 -14.07
C ALA A 66 6.19 8.20 -13.54
N ILE A 67 6.23 7.84 -12.24
CA ILE A 67 5.14 7.11 -11.60
C ILE A 67 3.89 8.01 -11.46
N TYR A 68 4.04 9.29 -11.14
CA TYR A 68 2.90 10.22 -11.10
C TYR A 68 2.28 10.41 -12.49
N GLU A 69 3.10 10.55 -13.53
CA GLU A 69 2.63 10.62 -14.92
C GLU A 69 1.89 9.34 -15.35
N LEU A 70 2.38 8.17 -14.93
CA LEU A 70 1.71 6.90 -15.15
C LEU A 70 0.32 6.88 -14.49
N PHE A 71 0.22 7.31 -13.23
CA PHE A 71 -1.05 7.41 -12.51
C PHE A 71 -2.04 8.38 -13.20
N GLU A 72 -1.56 9.52 -13.71
CA GLU A 72 -2.39 10.46 -14.49
C GLU A 72 -2.94 9.80 -15.76
N ARG A 73 -2.07 9.09 -16.50
CA ARG A 73 -2.48 8.35 -17.71
C ARG A 73 -3.49 7.26 -17.40
N LEU A 74 -3.25 6.46 -16.35
CA LEU A 74 -4.14 5.39 -15.93
C LEU A 74 -5.49 5.94 -15.48
N THR A 75 -5.51 7.04 -14.71
CA THR A 75 -6.74 7.73 -14.31
C THR A 75 -7.57 8.12 -15.52
N ARG A 76 -6.95 8.77 -16.53
CA ARG A 76 -7.65 9.17 -17.76
C ARG A 76 -8.17 7.96 -18.53
N ARG A 77 -7.33 6.92 -18.68
CA ARG A 77 -7.70 5.69 -19.40
C ARG A 77 -8.85 4.94 -18.72
N ALA A 78 -8.93 4.99 -17.40
CA ALA A 78 -9.99 4.38 -16.62
C ALA A 78 -11.23 5.29 -16.46
N GLU A 79 -11.24 6.47 -17.09
CA GLU A 79 -12.34 7.45 -17.06
C GLU A 79 -12.77 7.82 -15.62
N LEU A 80 -11.82 7.88 -14.70
CA LEU A 80 -12.13 8.19 -13.31
C LEU A 80 -12.53 9.66 -13.16
N PRO A 81 -13.55 9.96 -12.32
CA PRO A 81 -14.07 11.33 -12.16
C PRO A 81 -13.10 12.27 -11.44
N ARG A 82 -12.02 11.75 -10.87
CA ARG A 82 -10.97 12.53 -10.19
C ARG A 82 -9.60 11.93 -10.45
N ALA A 83 -8.58 12.78 -10.42
CA ALA A 83 -7.17 12.35 -10.44
C ALA A 83 -6.85 11.41 -9.27
N VAL A 84 -6.29 10.24 -9.58
CA VAL A 84 -5.72 9.33 -8.59
C VAL A 84 -4.21 9.44 -8.65
N VAL A 85 -3.57 9.60 -7.48
CA VAL A 85 -2.11 9.70 -7.35
C VAL A 85 -1.58 8.67 -6.35
N PRO A 86 -0.28 8.32 -6.37
CA PRO A 86 0.27 7.20 -5.59
C PRO A 86 -0.07 7.23 -4.10
N HIS A 87 -0.03 8.40 -3.47
CA HIS A 87 -0.33 8.52 -2.04
C HIS A 87 -1.80 8.21 -1.72
N MET A 88 -2.73 8.38 -2.66
CA MET A 88 -4.14 8.01 -2.50
C MET A 88 -4.32 6.50 -2.57
N ALA A 89 -3.62 5.81 -3.48
CA ALA A 89 -3.64 4.35 -3.54
C ALA A 89 -3.08 3.73 -2.25
N ARG A 90 -2.00 4.30 -1.72
CA ARG A 90 -1.47 3.91 -0.40
C ARG A 90 -2.48 4.13 0.73
N ARG A 91 -3.24 5.22 0.68
CA ARG A 91 -4.30 5.47 1.67
C ARG A 91 -5.41 4.43 1.56
N ALA A 92 -5.89 4.18 0.34
CA ALA A 92 -6.91 3.17 0.08
C ALA A 92 -6.48 1.78 0.55
N PHE A 93 -5.22 1.39 0.32
CA PHE A 93 -4.69 0.13 0.83
C PHE A 93 -4.79 0.02 2.36
N GLY A 94 -4.38 1.05 3.10
CA GLY A 94 -4.50 1.07 4.56
C GLY A 94 -5.95 0.99 5.05
N SER A 95 -6.86 1.73 4.40
CA SER A 95 -8.29 1.65 4.68
C SER A 95 -8.86 0.26 4.39
N ASN A 96 -8.58 -0.33 3.23
CA ASN A 96 -9.08 -1.65 2.86
C ASN A 96 -8.63 -2.74 3.84
N VAL A 97 -7.39 -2.69 4.33
CA VAL A 97 -6.91 -3.62 5.37
C VAL A 97 -7.69 -3.43 6.67
N SER A 98 -7.92 -2.19 7.09
CA SER A 98 -8.72 -1.89 8.29
C SER A 98 -10.17 -2.38 8.14
N ASP A 99 -10.80 -2.11 6.99
CA ASP A 99 -12.17 -2.48 6.67
C ASP A 99 -12.34 -4.02 6.60
N ALA A 100 -11.30 -4.73 6.14
CA ALA A 100 -11.23 -6.20 6.18
C ALA A 100 -11.01 -6.78 7.59
N GLY A 101 -11.03 -5.94 8.63
CA GLY A 101 -10.88 -6.36 10.03
C GLY A 101 -9.45 -6.30 10.56
N GLY A 102 -8.48 -5.87 9.75
CA GLY A 102 -7.08 -5.73 10.16
C GLY A 102 -6.92 -4.82 11.37
N ARG A 103 -5.99 -5.19 12.26
CA ARG A 103 -5.65 -4.44 13.45
C ARG A 103 -4.72 -3.27 13.12
N LEU A 104 -4.66 -2.28 14.00
CA LEU A 104 -3.82 -1.10 13.83
C LEU A 104 -2.33 -1.45 13.62
N ASP A 105 -1.82 -2.45 14.34
CA ASP A 105 -0.43 -2.90 14.23
C ASP A 105 -0.15 -3.63 12.90
N GLU A 106 -1.15 -4.36 12.38
CA GLU A 106 -1.08 -4.99 11.05
C GLU A 106 -1.07 -3.93 9.94
N VAL A 107 -1.97 -2.94 10.01
CA VAL A 107 -1.99 -1.79 9.07
C VAL A 107 -0.66 -1.03 9.12
N GLN A 108 -0.13 -0.78 10.32
CA GLN A 108 1.14 -0.11 10.50
C GLN A 108 2.30 -0.89 9.87
N ALA A 109 2.38 -2.19 10.12
CA ALA A 109 3.40 -3.08 9.59
C ALA A 109 3.33 -3.15 8.06
N LEU A 110 2.13 -3.32 7.50
CA LEU A 110 1.87 -3.36 6.05
C LEU A 110 2.12 -2.02 5.36
N LEU A 111 2.10 -0.90 6.09
CA LEU A 111 2.53 0.39 5.54
C LEU A 111 4.01 0.65 5.81
N GLY A 112 4.75 -0.18 6.54
CA GLY A 112 6.15 0.07 6.90
C GLY A 112 6.33 1.39 7.68
N GLN A 113 5.32 1.77 8.47
CA GLN A 113 5.33 3.03 9.23
C GLN A 113 6.00 2.85 10.58
N LYS A 114 6.99 3.70 10.88
CA LYS A 114 7.71 3.64 12.17
C LYS A 114 6.93 4.20 13.35
N ASN A 115 6.04 5.16 13.12
CA ASN A 115 5.26 5.80 14.18
C ASN A 115 3.81 5.27 14.15
N PRO A 116 3.31 4.67 15.25
CA PRO A 116 1.92 4.21 15.37
C PRO A 116 0.88 5.28 15.05
N GLU A 117 1.18 6.55 15.35
CA GLU A 117 0.31 7.69 15.04
C GLU A 117 0.05 7.87 13.54
N SER A 118 0.95 7.35 12.69
CA SER A 118 0.82 7.46 11.23
C SER A 118 -0.23 6.52 10.63
N ALA A 119 -0.69 5.52 11.41
CA ALA A 119 -1.71 4.57 11.00
C ALA A 119 -3.11 4.97 11.50
N ARG A 120 -3.21 5.86 12.51
CA ARG A 120 -4.48 6.35 13.07
C ARG A 120 -5.48 6.89 12.04
N PRO A 121 -5.07 7.61 10.96
CA PRO A 121 -6.02 8.07 9.95
C PRO A 121 -6.72 6.96 9.16
N TYR A 122 -6.24 5.71 9.22
CA TYR A 122 -6.86 4.57 8.53
C TYR A 122 -7.83 3.78 9.40
N VAL A 123 -7.82 4.04 10.71
CA VAL A 123 -8.74 3.40 11.66
C VAL A 123 -9.89 4.37 11.92
N ILE A 124 -10.71 4.57 10.89
CA ILE A 124 -12.06 5.11 11.08
C ILE A 124 -12.97 3.89 10.97
N PRO A 125 -13.46 3.34 12.09
CA PRO A 125 -14.30 2.17 12.04
C PRO A 125 -15.59 2.53 11.29
N ASP A 126 -16.00 1.65 10.38
CA ASP A 126 -17.32 1.74 9.76
C ASP A 126 -18.41 1.82 10.84
N GLN A 127 -19.52 2.50 10.53
CA GLN A 127 -20.61 2.73 11.50
C GLN A 127 -21.20 1.40 12.02
N ASP A 128 -21.24 0.38 11.17
CA ASP A 128 -21.70 -0.95 11.56
C ASP A 128 -20.73 -1.60 12.56
N ARG A 129 -19.42 -1.45 12.37
CA ARG A 129 -18.39 -1.91 13.32
C ARG A 129 -18.44 -1.16 14.65
N LEU A 130 -18.77 0.13 14.62
CA LEU A 130 -19.02 0.92 15.84
C LEU A 130 -20.25 0.40 16.58
N ARG A 131 -21.34 0.10 15.86
CA ARG A 131 -22.55 -0.49 16.43
C ARG A 131 -22.25 -1.86 17.04
N GLU A 132 -21.60 -2.77 16.31
CA GLU A 132 -21.17 -4.07 16.84
C GLU A 132 -20.28 -3.94 18.08
N ALA A 133 -19.38 -2.95 18.12
CA ALA A 133 -18.54 -2.73 19.29
C ALA A 133 -19.35 -2.32 20.52
N VAL A 134 -20.41 -1.52 20.34
CA VAL A 134 -21.36 -1.16 21.40
C VAL A 134 -22.17 -2.38 21.84
N GLU A 135 -22.70 -3.17 20.89
CA GLU A 135 -23.49 -4.37 21.20
C GLU A 135 -22.68 -5.47 21.92
N ARG A 136 -21.34 -5.48 21.76
CA ARG A 136 -20.45 -6.38 22.52
C ARG A 136 -20.26 -5.98 23.98
N VAL A 137 -20.63 -4.76 24.38
CA VAL A 137 -20.55 -4.33 25.78
C VAL A 137 -21.73 -4.94 26.53
N PRO A 138 -21.50 -5.85 27.50
CA PRO A 138 -22.60 -6.44 28.27
C PRO A 138 -23.41 -5.35 28.97
N SER A 139 -24.72 -5.50 28.97
CA SER A 139 -25.59 -4.55 29.69
C SER A 139 -25.31 -4.67 31.20
N PRO A 140 -25.20 -3.55 31.94
CA PRO A 140 -25.07 -3.59 33.40
C PRO A 140 -26.17 -4.39 34.11
N ARG A 141 -27.34 -4.56 33.47
CA ARG A 141 -28.45 -5.37 33.97
C ARG A 141 -28.16 -6.89 33.89
N GLU A 142 -27.36 -7.33 32.94
CA GLU A 142 -26.96 -8.74 32.79
C GLU A 142 -25.85 -9.12 33.78
N LEU A 143 -25.07 -8.13 34.24
CA LEU A 143 -24.03 -8.31 35.26
C LEU A 143 -24.60 -8.44 36.69
N HIS A 144 -25.84 -8.02 36.94
CA HIS A 144 -26.53 -8.16 38.23
C HIS A 144 -27.48 -9.36 38.30
N GLY A 145 -27.71 -10.08 37.21
CA GLY A 145 -28.60 -11.26 37.18
C GLY A 145 -27.96 -12.60 37.59
N ARG A 146 -26.68 -12.61 38.01
CA ARG A 146 -25.97 -13.83 38.50
C ARG A 146 -25.54 -13.74 39.96
N GLY A 147 -26.19 -12.89 40.75
CA GLY A 147 -25.99 -12.87 42.19
C GLY A 147 -27.33 -13.04 42.88
N GLU A 148 -27.80 -14.27 43.03
CA GLU A 148 -28.71 -14.67 44.11
C GLU A 148 -28.83 -16.21 44.17
N LEU A 149 -28.02 -16.80 45.07
CA LEU A 149 -28.38 -17.70 46.19
C LEU A 149 -27.20 -18.59 46.58
#